data_AF-A0A1A2PIE7-F1
#
_entry.id   AF-A0A1A2PIE7-F1
#
_cell.length_a   1.000
_cell.length_b   1.000
_cell.length_c   1.000
_cell.angle_alpha   90.00
_cell.angle_beta   90.00
_cell.angle_gamma   90.00
#
_symmetry.space_group_name_H-M   'P 1'
#
loop_
_entity.id
_entity.type
_entity.pdbx_description
1 polymer ?
#
loop_
_entity_poly.entity_id
_entity_poly.type
_entity_poly.pdbx_seq_one_letter_code
_entity_poly.pdbx_strand_id
1 'polypeptide(L)'
;MTDPLTRHAVAVLARGHALFAGEATAARVDNTRQPGEVSTDGLPAAAAQRSINTLNELRQASTTDRALARIMAAARAGHAEARVATRANLDDAKTDAASTPDTPMARREAMVRMAARLRAQHRHVLNSRRRARLLALRLRRLRYRQRRAAMRGDQGNGRGAVIAAIRKALDIKGIHNPAARARWERGMDLVARRESNYNANAVNGWDSNAARGTPSKGAWQFIAPTFAAYHEPGTSRDIHNLVAQACAFINYAMGRYHVAGDASNLADLIQQADPRRSPKGY
;
A
#
# COMPACT_ATOMS: atom_id res chain seq x y z
N MET A 1 -53.74 -12.37 25.32
CA MET A 1 -52.33 -12.73 25.58
C MET A 1 -51.63 -12.90 24.24
N THR A 2 -50.50 -12.24 24.01
CA THR A 2 -49.74 -12.37 22.74
C THR A 2 -49.19 -13.78 22.57
N ASP A 3 -49.40 -14.36 21.40
CA ASP A 3 -48.93 -15.70 21.01
C ASP A 3 -47.39 -15.84 21.16
N PRO A 4 -46.87 -16.93 21.79
CA PRO A 4 -45.44 -17.15 22.00
C PRO A 4 -44.59 -17.09 20.72
N LEU A 5 -45.12 -17.56 19.59
CA LEU A 5 -44.41 -17.55 18.30
C LEU A 5 -44.24 -16.12 17.77
N THR A 6 -45.30 -15.32 17.88
CA THR A 6 -45.28 -13.89 17.53
C THR A 6 -44.24 -13.13 18.37
N ARG A 7 -44.18 -13.39 19.69
CA ARG A 7 -43.18 -12.78 20.58
C ARG A 7 -41.75 -13.17 20.19
N HIS A 8 -41.54 -14.44 19.85
CA HIS A 8 -40.24 -14.91 19.39
C HIS A 8 -39.82 -14.26 18.07
N ALA A 9 -40.73 -14.13 17.11
CA ALA A 9 -40.47 -13.51 15.82
C ALA A 9 -40.06 -12.03 15.96
N VAL A 10 -40.77 -11.27 16.80
CA VAL A 10 -40.40 -9.87 17.11
C VAL A 10 -39.01 -9.79 17.74
N ALA A 11 -38.65 -10.71 18.64
CA ALA A 11 -37.32 -10.76 19.24
C ALA A 11 -36.22 -11.07 18.21
N VAL A 12 -36.47 -11.95 17.24
CA VAL A 12 -35.54 -12.24 16.13
C VAL A 12 -35.34 -10.99 15.27
N LEU A 13 -36.42 -10.28 14.91
CA LEU A 13 -36.35 -9.05 14.14
C LEU A 13 -35.55 -7.97 14.89
N ALA A 14 -35.78 -7.84 16.20
CA ALA A 14 -35.05 -6.91 17.07
C ALA A 14 -33.55 -7.20 17.09
N ARG A 15 -33.14 -8.46 17.24
CA ARG A 15 -31.72 -8.87 17.15
C ARG A 15 -31.13 -8.57 15.77
N GLY A 16 -31.88 -8.82 14.70
CA GLY A 16 -31.46 -8.50 13.34
C GLY A 16 -31.23 -7.00 13.13
N HIS A 17 -32.11 -6.15 13.69
CA HIS A 17 -31.97 -4.69 13.63
C HIS A 17 -30.78 -4.20 14.47
N ALA A 18 -30.52 -4.82 15.64
CA ALA A 18 -29.42 -4.45 16.52
C ALA A 18 -28.04 -4.52 15.83
N LEU A 19 -27.87 -5.39 14.82
CA LEU A 19 -26.66 -5.45 13.97
C LEU A 19 -26.36 -4.13 13.25
N PHE A 20 -27.37 -3.27 13.06
CA PHE A 20 -27.27 -1.97 12.38
C PHE A 20 -27.46 -0.78 13.34
N ALA A 21 -27.59 -1.04 14.64
CA ALA A 21 -27.89 -0.02 15.65
C ALA A 21 -26.68 0.86 16.03
N GLY A 22 -25.45 0.38 15.82
CA GLY A 22 -24.23 1.16 16.07
C GLY A 22 -24.04 2.31 15.07
N GLU A 23 -23.53 3.44 15.55
CA GLU A 23 -23.06 4.54 14.70
C GLU A 23 -21.75 4.15 14.01
N ALA A 24 -21.67 4.35 12.70
CA ALA A 24 -20.43 4.20 11.97
C ALA A 24 -19.55 5.43 12.25
N THR A 25 -18.71 5.36 13.29
CA THR A 25 -17.76 6.43 13.68
C THR A 25 -17.00 6.94 12.45
N ALA A 26 -17.13 8.24 12.18
CA ALA A 26 -16.70 8.85 10.94
C ALA A 26 -15.31 9.46 11.06
N ALA A 27 -14.31 8.84 10.42
CA ALA A 27 -13.21 9.63 9.87
C ALA A 27 -13.76 10.36 8.63
N ARG A 28 -13.89 11.69 8.71
CA ARG A 28 -14.21 12.54 7.56
C ARG A 28 -12.98 12.52 6.65
N VAL A 29 -13.07 11.82 5.52
CA VAL A 29 -12.07 11.95 4.46
C VAL A 29 -12.50 13.19 3.69
N ASP A 30 -11.92 14.34 4.03
CA ASP A 30 -12.20 15.58 3.33
C ASP A 30 -11.86 15.44 1.84
N ASN A 31 -12.64 16.14 1.01
CA ASN A 31 -12.42 16.23 -0.42
C ASN A 31 -11.05 16.86 -0.67
N THR A 32 -10.04 16.03 -0.96
CA THR A 32 -8.72 16.49 -1.36
C THR A 32 -8.85 17.33 -2.63
N ARG A 33 -8.50 18.62 -2.52
CA ARG A 33 -8.44 19.60 -3.62
C ARG A 33 -7.69 19.00 -4.82
N GLN A 34 -8.19 19.18 -6.03
CA GLN A 34 -7.44 18.77 -7.23
C GLN A 34 -6.12 19.55 -7.28
N PRO A 35 -4.97 18.89 -7.54
CA PRO A 35 -3.72 19.60 -7.77
C PRO A 35 -3.90 20.51 -9.00
N GLY A 36 -3.64 21.81 -8.86
CA GLY A 36 -3.66 22.76 -9.97
C GLY A 36 -2.62 22.43 -11.03
N GLU A 37 -2.79 22.97 -12.24
CA GLU A 37 -1.73 22.94 -13.25
C GLU A 37 -0.52 23.74 -12.78
N VAL A 38 0.67 23.14 -12.92
CA VAL A 38 1.93 23.83 -12.66
C VAL A 38 2.56 24.13 -14.00
N SER A 39 2.73 25.41 -14.31
CA SER A 39 3.56 25.83 -15.44
C SER A 39 5.03 25.51 -15.12
N THR A 40 5.69 24.85 -16.06
CA THR A 40 7.13 24.56 -15.99
C THR A 40 7.94 25.51 -16.87
N ASP A 41 7.33 26.58 -17.36
CA ASP A 41 7.96 27.50 -18.31
C ASP A 41 9.13 28.23 -17.65
N GLY A 42 10.28 28.25 -18.33
CA GLY A 42 11.51 28.85 -17.83
C GLY A 42 12.29 28.02 -16.79
N LEU A 43 11.81 26.83 -16.40
CA LEU A 43 12.56 25.93 -15.51
C LEU A 43 13.66 25.17 -16.27
N PRO A 44 14.85 24.96 -15.67
CA PRO A 44 15.83 24.02 -16.20
C PRO A 44 15.21 22.62 -16.38
N ALA A 45 15.58 21.90 -17.43
CA ALA A 45 14.96 20.61 -17.80
C ALA A 45 14.85 19.61 -16.63
N ALA A 46 15.88 19.52 -15.80
CA ALA A 46 15.88 18.66 -14.61
C ALA A 46 14.87 19.10 -13.54
N ALA A 47 14.64 20.40 -13.38
CA ALA A 47 13.65 20.95 -12.45
C ALA A 47 12.22 20.77 -12.99
N ALA A 48 12.01 20.98 -14.29
CA ALA A 48 10.74 20.71 -14.96
C ALA A 48 10.35 19.23 -14.82
N GLN A 49 11.28 18.30 -15.05
CA GLN A 49 11.02 16.86 -14.92
C GLN A 49 10.67 16.46 -13.47
N ARG A 50 11.37 17.02 -12.47
CA ARG A 50 11.03 16.79 -11.06
C ARG A 50 9.62 17.29 -10.74
N SER A 51 9.26 18.49 -11.21
CA SER A 51 7.93 19.06 -11.01
C SER A 51 6.83 18.16 -11.61
N ILE A 52 7.03 17.69 -12.85
CA ILE A 52 6.11 16.76 -13.53
C ILE A 52 5.96 15.45 -12.75
N ASN A 53 7.07 14.88 -12.26
CA ASN A 53 7.03 13.64 -11.48
C ASN A 53 6.24 13.82 -10.18
N THR A 54 6.51 14.90 -9.43
CA THR A 54 5.77 15.24 -8.20
C THR A 54 4.28 15.43 -8.48
N LEU A 55 3.91 16.08 -9.57
CA LEU A 55 2.50 16.24 -9.96
C LEU A 55 1.83 14.92 -10.30
N ASN A 56 2.54 14.02 -11.00
CA ASN A 56 2.03 12.70 -11.29
C ASN A 56 1.82 11.88 -10.00
N GLU A 57 2.72 11.98 -9.03
CA GLU A 57 2.56 11.37 -7.70
C GLU A 57 1.34 11.93 -6.95
N LEU A 58 1.17 13.25 -6.93
CA LEU A 58 -0.01 13.91 -6.32
C LEU A 58 -1.33 13.52 -7.00
N ARG A 59 -1.33 13.39 -8.34
CA ARG A 59 -2.49 12.90 -9.12
C ARG A 59 -2.81 11.44 -8.78
N GLN A 60 -1.80 10.59 -8.59
CA GLN A 60 -2.00 9.19 -8.18
C GLN A 60 -2.50 9.07 -6.73
N ALA A 61 -1.96 9.89 -5.81
CA ALA A 61 -2.42 9.98 -4.43
C ALA A 61 -3.88 10.40 -4.35
N SER A 62 -4.25 11.54 -4.96
CA SER A 62 -5.63 12.03 -4.99
C SER A 62 -6.62 11.05 -5.65
N THR A 63 -6.19 10.28 -6.65
CA THR A 63 -7.01 9.20 -7.23
C THR A 63 -7.23 8.06 -6.26
N THR A 64 -6.26 7.76 -5.41
CA THR A 64 -6.38 6.75 -4.35
C THR A 64 -7.28 7.23 -3.23
N ASP A 65 -7.17 8.49 -2.83
CA ASP A 65 -8.02 9.09 -1.79
C ASP A 65 -9.48 9.14 -2.24
N ARG A 66 -9.74 9.55 -3.49
CA ARG A 66 -11.10 9.49 -4.07
C ARG A 66 -11.67 8.07 -4.07
N ALA A 67 -10.85 7.06 -4.36
CA ALA A 67 -11.31 5.67 -4.34
C ALA A 67 -11.64 5.20 -2.91
N LEU A 68 -10.83 5.60 -1.92
CA LEU A 68 -11.09 5.33 -0.51
C LEU A 68 -12.39 6.02 -0.05
N ALA A 69 -12.55 7.30 -0.36
CA ALA A 69 -13.74 8.08 -0.02
C ALA A 69 -15.01 7.44 -0.58
N ARG A 70 -14.99 6.98 -1.85
CA ARG A 70 -16.11 6.26 -2.46
C ARG A 70 -16.45 4.95 -1.74
N ILE A 71 -15.44 4.18 -1.30
CA ILE A 71 -15.67 2.93 -0.57
C ILE A 71 -16.30 3.21 0.80
N MET A 72 -15.80 4.22 1.52
CA MET A 72 -16.33 4.63 2.81
C MET A 72 -17.76 5.17 2.69
N ALA A 73 -18.03 5.98 1.67
CA ALA A 73 -19.38 6.48 1.37
C ALA A 73 -20.36 5.34 1.07
N ALA A 74 -19.96 4.37 0.24
CA ALA A 74 -20.78 3.20 -0.07
C ALA A 74 -21.05 2.31 1.16
N ALA A 75 -20.07 2.17 2.07
CA ALA A 75 -20.25 1.45 3.32
C ALA A 75 -21.30 2.12 4.22
N ARG A 76 -21.22 3.45 4.36
CA ARG A 76 -22.15 4.26 5.17
C ARG A 76 -23.56 4.21 4.59
N ALA A 77 -23.71 4.44 3.28
CA ALA A 77 -25.01 4.37 2.61
C ALA A 77 -25.66 2.99 2.78
N GLY A 78 -24.90 1.90 2.54
CA GLY A 78 -25.42 0.54 2.71
C GLY A 78 -25.81 0.21 4.16
N HIS A 79 -25.08 0.72 5.16
CA HIS A 79 -25.44 0.57 6.57
C HIS A 79 -26.73 1.32 6.91
N ALA A 80 -26.86 2.57 6.45
CA ALA A 80 -28.04 3.40 6.66
C ALA A 80 -29.30 2.79 6.00
N GLU A 81 -29.19 2.34 4.74
CA GLU A 81 -30.25 1.62 4.02
C GLU A 81 -30.74 0.39 4.82
N ALA A 82 -29.80 -0.44 5.29
CA ALA A 82 -30.14 -1.64 6.05
C ALA A 82 -30.75 -1.30 7.42
N ARG A 83 -30.26 -0.25 8.09
CA ARG A 83 -30.83 0.21 9.36
C ARG A 83 -32.29 0.63 9.19
N VAL A 84 -32.59 1.45 8.19
CA VAL A 84 -33.96 1.93 7.90
C VAL A 84 -34.88 0.74 7.55
N ALA A 85 -34.46 -0.13 6.64
CA ALA A 85 -35.28 -1.27 6.22
C ALA A 85 -35.54 -2.26 7.36
N THR A 86 -34.52 -2.58 8.16
CA THR A 86 -34.67 -3.49 9.31
C THR A 86 -35.49 -2.88 10.45
N ARG A 87 -35.47 -1.55 10.59
CA ARG A 87 -36.31 -0.83 11.54
C ARG A 87 -37.78 -0.88 11.13
N ALA A 88 -38.08 -0.61 9.87
CA ALA A 88 -39.44 -0.70 9.34
C ALA A 88 -40.06 -2.08 9.58
N ASN A 89 -39.34 -3.16 9.24
CA ASN A 89 -39.80 -4.53 9.51
C ASN A 89 -40.09 -4.79 10.99
N LEU A 90 -39.28 -4.24 11.90
CA LEU A 90 -39.45 -4.41 13.34
C LEU A 90 -40.65 -3.62 13.86
N ASP A 91 -40.81 -2.38 13.42
CA ASP A 91 -41.93 -1.52 13.84
C ASP A 91 -43.26 -2.09 13.33
N ASP A 92 -43.34 -2.49 12.06
CA ASP A 92 -44.52 -3.16 11.50
C ASP A 92 -44.86 -4.45 12.25
N ALA A 93 -43.85 -5.23 12.63
CA ALA A 93 -44.07 -6.47 13.39
C ALA A 93 -44.56 -6.21 14.82
N LYS A 94 -44.14 -5.11 15.45
CA LYS A 94 -44.64 -4.68 16.77
C LYS A 94 -46.09 -4.20 16.68
N THR A 95 -46.42 -3.44 15.63
CA THR A 95 -47.79 -2.99 15.37
C THR A 95 -48.71 -4.19 15.16
N ASP A 96 -48.35 -5.13 14.28
CA ASP A 96 -49.14 -6.35 14.05
C ASP A 96 -49.28 -7.20 15.32
N ALA A 97 -48.26 -7.25 16.18
CA ALA A 97 -48.30 -8.00 17.44
C ALA A 97 -49.17 -7.35 18.53
N ALA A 98 -49.45 -6.04 18.42
CA ALA A 98 -50.35 -5.34 19.32
C ALA A 98 -51.83 -5.59 18.99
N SER A 99 -52.14 -5.89 17.73
CA SER A 99 -53.48 -6.27 17.28
C SER A 99 -53.76 -7.76 17.50
N THR A 100 -54.89 -8.09 18.13
CA THR A 100 -55.33 -9.49 18.26
C THR A 100 -56.30 -9.79 17.11
N PRO A 101 -56.01 -10.75 16.21
CA PRO A 101 -56.90 -11.05 15.09
C PRO A 101 -58.08 -11.93 15.53
N ASP A 102 -59.29 -11.45 15.29
CA ASP A 102 -60.52 -12.08 15.76
C ASP A 102 -61.04 -13.20 14.84
N THR A 103 -60.52 -13.31 13.61
CA THR A 103 -60.93 -14.35 12.65
C THR A 103 -59.78 -15.30 12.29
N PRO A 104 -60.06 -16.57 11.96
CA PRO A 104 -59.05 -17.53 11.49
C PRO A 104 -58.28 -17.02 10.25
N MET A 105 -58.98 -16.33 9.34
CA MET A 105 -58.37 -15.73 8.15
C MET A 105 -57.39 -14.62 8.51
N ALA A 106 -57.77 -13.72 9.43
CA ALA A 106 -56.88 -12.65 9.89
C ALA A 106 -55.63 -13.18 10.61
N ARG A 107 -55.75 -14.29 11.36
CA ARG A 107 -54.60 -14.98 11.98
C ARG A 107 -53.64 -15.52 10.91
N ARG A 108 -54.18 -16.17 9.86
CA ARG A 108 -53.37 -16.68 8.75
C ARG A 108 -52.63 -15.56 8.03
N GLU A 109 -53.31 -14.46 7.74
CA GLU A 109 -52.68 -13.29 7.11
C GLU A 109 -51.58 -12.68 7.98
N ALA A 110 -51.81 -12.54 9.29
CA ALA A 110 -50.80 -12.06 10.23
C ALA A 110 -49.55 -12.95 10.22
N MET A 111 -49.72 -14.27 10.20
CA MET A 111 -48.60 -15.22 10.06
C MET A 111 -47.86 -15.06 8.73
N VAL A 112 -48.58 -14.87 7.62
CA VAL A 112 -47.98 -14.64 6.29
C VAL A 112 -47.15 -13.35 6.28
N ARG A 113 -47.69 -12.25 6.83
CA ARG A 113 -46.97 -10.97 6.94
C ARG A 113 -45.72 -11.12 7.83
N MET A 114 -45.82 -11.79 8.97
CA MET A 114 -44.68 -12.06 9.85
C MET A 114 -43.59 -12.89 9.14
N ALA A 115 -43.98 -13.94 8.43
CA ALA A 115 -43.05 -14.75 7.65
C ALA A 115 -42.37 -13.96 6.54
N ALA A 116 -43.10 -13.06 5.86
CA ALA A 116 -42.53 -12.16 4.86
C ALA A 116 -41.49 -11.21 5.47
N ARG A 117 -41.77 -10.64 6.64
CA ARG A 117 -40.83 -9.76 7.37
C ARG A 117 -39.57 -10.47 7.80
N LEU A 118 -39.69 -11.70 8.34
CA LEU A 118 -38.51 -12.51 8.70
C LEU A 118 -37.63 -12.81 7.49
N ARG A 119 -38.22 -13.16 6.33
CA ARG A 119 -37.48 -13.37 5.08
C ARG A 119 -36.85 -12.09 4.56
N ALA A 120 -37.55 -10.95 4.64
CA ALA A 120 -37.00 -9.65 4.27
C ALA A 120 -35.80 -9.28 5.15
N GLN A 121 -35.95 -9.39 6.48
CA GLN A 121 -34.88 -9.16 7.45
C GLN A 121 -33.64 -10.01 7.15
N HIS A 122 -33.83 -11.31 6.90
CA HIS A 122 -32.75 -12.22 6.55
C HIS A 122 -32.02 -11.78 5.27
N ARG A 123 -32.75 -11.39 4.22
CA ARG A 123 -32.16 -10.88 2.98
C ARG A 123 -31.35 -9.60 3.21
N HIS A 124 -31.83 -8.66 4.03
CA HIS A 124 -31.07 -7.45 4.36
C HIS A 124 -29.76 -7.79 5.06
N VAL A 125 -29.77 -8.67 6.07
CA VAL A 125 -28.56 -9.10 6.80
C VAL A 125 -27.56 -9.78 5.86
N LEU A 126 -27.99 -10.70 5.00
CA LEU A 126 -27.11 -11.39 4.07
C LEU A 126 -26.52 -10.43 3.01
N ASN A 127 -27.34 -9.55 2.44
CA ASN A 127 -26.89 -8.58 1.45
C ASN A 127 -25.88 -7.60 2.05
N SER A 128 -26.13 -7.11 3.27
CA SER A 128 -25.19 -6.26 4.01
C SER A 128 -23.86 -6.97 4.24
N ARG A 129 -23.89 -8.24 4.67
CA ARG A 129 -22.68 -9.05 4.88
C ARG A 129 -21.90 -9.28 3.57
N ARG A 130 -22.59 -9.53 2.45
CA ARG A 130 -21.95 -9.66 1.13
C ARG A 130 -21.31 -8.35 0.67
N ARG A 131 -22.03 -7.22 0.79
CA ARG A 131 -21.54 -5.88 0.44
C ARG A 131 -20.32 -5.51 1.29
N ALA A 132 -20.38 -5.72 2.60
CA ALA A 132 -19.26 -5.45 3.51
C ALA A 132 -17.99 -6.22 3.13
N ARG A 133 -18.11 -7.52 2.78
CA ARG A 133 -16.97 -8.32 2.30
C ARG A 133 -16.36 -7.76 1.02
N LEU A 134 -17.19 -7.35 0.05
CA LEU A 134 -16.71 -6.76 -1.20
C LEU A 134 -15.98 -5.43 -0.95
N LEU A 135 -16.51 -4.57 -0.08
CA LEU A 135 -15.86 -3.30 0.27
C LEU A 135 -14.53 -3.55 1.01
N ALA A 136 -14.47 -4.52 1.91
CA ALA A 136 -13.22 -4.92 2.57
C ALA A 136 -12.16 -5.42 1.59
N LEU A 137 -12.54 -6.21 0.58
CA LEU A 137 -11.61 -6.64 -0.49
C LEU A 137 -11.11 -5.46 -1.32
N ARG A 138 -11.99 -4.49 -1.64
CA ARG A 138 -11.59 -3.27 -2.35
C ARG A 138 -10.61 -2.42 -1.53
N LEU A 139 -10.83 -2.28 -0.22
CA LEU A 139 -9.89 -1.61 0.70
C LEU A 139 -8.54 -2.31 0.72
N ARG A 140 -8.51 -3.65 0.83
CA ARG A 140 -7.26 -4.42 0.76
C ARG A 140 -6.51 -4.17 -0.54
N ARG A 141 -7.21 -4.18 -1.68
CA ARG A 141 -6.61 -3.89 -2.99
C ARG A 141 -6.01 -2.48 -3.07
N LEU A 142 -6.66 -1.47 -2.49
CA LEU A 142 -6.09 -0.12 -2.40
C LEU A 142 -4.81 -0.11 -1.57
N ARG A 143 -4.78 -0.79 -0.41
CA ARG A 143 -3.56 -0.92 0.41
C ARG A 143 -2.43 -1.63 -0.33
N TYR A 144 -2.73 -2.68 -1.09
CA TYR A 144 -1.73 -3.33 -1.95
C TYR A 144 -1.19 -2.38 -3.01
N ARG A 145 -2.05 -1.57 -3.64
CA ARG A 145 -1.63 -0.58 -4.63
C ARG A 145 -0.77 0.51 -3.98
N GLN A 146 -1.15 1.04 -2.81
CA GLN A 146 -0.35 2.01 -2.06
C GLN A 146 0.99 1.43 -1.64
N ARG A 147 1.03 0.20 -1.12
CA ARG A 147 2.28 -0.48 -0.76
C ARG A 147 3.17 -0.73 -1.98
N ARG A 148 2.58 -1.15 -3.11
CA ARG A 148 3.31 -1.32 -4.37
C ARG A 148 3.79 0.01 -4.95
N ALA A 149 3.02 1.08 -4.81
CA ALA A 149 3.42 2.43 -5.21
C ALA A 149 4.55 2.95 -4.32
N ALA A 150 4.50 2.73 -2.99
CA ALA A 150 5.60 3.01 -2.09
C ALA A 150 6.86 2.19 -2.44
N MET A 151 6.70 0.91 -2.78
CA MET A 151 7.81 0.08 -3.29
C MET A 151 8.26 0.44 -4.71
N ARG A 152 7.44 1.16 -5.49
CA ARG A 152 7.83 1.78 -6.78
C ARG A 152 8.43 3.18 -6.58
N GLY A 153 8.13 3.88 -5.49
CA GLY A 153 8.80 5.11 -5.08
C GLY A 153 10.28 4.88 -4.73
N ASP A 154 10.64 3.63 -4.45
CA ASP A 154 12.02 3.11 -4.39
C ASP A 154 12.70 2.97 -5.77
N GLN A 155 11.98 3.26 -6.86
CA GLN A 155 12.52 3.46 -8.23
C GLN A 155 12.73 4.95 -8.53
N GLY A 156 12.92 5.78 -7.50
CA GLY A 156 13.33 7.17 -7.66
C GLY A 156 14.75 7.27 -8.21
N ASN A 157 15.12 8.47 -8.67
CA ASN A 157 16.48 8.78 -9.10
C ASN A 157 17.10 9.83 -8.18
N GLY A 158 18.42 9.86 -8.06
CA GLY A 158 19.12 10.82 -7.24
C GLY A 158 19.37 10.37 -5.80
N ARG A 159 20.13 11.19 -5.06
CA ARG A 159 20.70 10.84 -3.75
C ARG A 159 19.68 10.39 -2.71
N GLY A 160 18.53 11.05 -2.63
CA GLY A 160 17.49 10.71 -1.65
C GLY A 160 16.94 9.28 -1.81
N ALA A 161 16.70 8.87 -3.06
CA ALA A 161 16.24 7.52 -3.38
C ALA A 161 17.32 6.47 -3.08
N VAL A 162 18.59 6.77 -3.41
CA VAL A 162 19.73 5.90 -3.08
C VAL A 162 19.86 5.70 -1.56
N ILE A 163 19.80 6.78 -0.77
CA ILE A 163 19.88 6.68 0.71
C ILE A 163 18.71 5.89 1.29
N ALA A 164 17.49 6.11 0.80
CA ALA A 164 16.32 5.34 1.22
C ALA A 164 16.49 3.85 0.91
N ALA A 165 16.98 3.51 -0.28
CA ALA A 165 17.26 2.15 -0.68
C ALA A 165 18.37 1.49 0.15
N ILE A 166 19.45 2.22 0.48
CA ILE A 166 20.51 1.74 1.39
C ILE A 166 19.91 1.39 2.76
N ARG A 167 19.13 2.30 3.35
CA ARG A 167 18.46 2.07 4.64
C ARG A 167 17.57 0.84 4.61
N LYS A 168 16.81 0.69 3.52
CA LYS A 168 15.93 -0.46 3.33
C LYS A 168 16.70 -1.76 3.17
N ALA A 169 17.82 -1.73 2.44
CA ALA A 169 18.72 -2.87 2.31
C ALA A 169 19.31 -3.26 3.67
N LEU A 170 19.77 -2.29 4.48
CA LEU A 170 20.28 -2.55 5.83
C LEU A 170 19.23 -3.20 6.73
N ASP A 171 17.96 -2.82 6.60
CA ASP A 171 16.86 -3.49 7.31
C ASP A 171 16.67 -4.95 6.85
N ILE A 172 16.72 -5.19 5.53
CA ILE A 172 16.62 -6.55 4.94
C ILE A 172 17.80 -7.42 5.39
N LYS A 173 19.01 -6.85 5.48
CA LYS A 173 20.22 -7.52 5.92
C LYS A 173 20.31 -7.70 7.45
N GLY A 174 19.34 -7.20 8.22
CA GLY A 174 19.33 -7.31 9.69
C GLY A 174 20.38 -6.43 10.39
N ILE A 175 20.89 -5.39 9.72
CA ILE A 175 21.92 -4.49 10.26
C ILE A 175 21.22 -3.36 11.01
N HIS A 176 21.01 -3.56 12.32
CA HIS A 176 20.28 -2.62 13.18
C HIS A 176 21.18 -1.73 14.05
N ASN A 177 22.46 -2.10 14.24
CA ASN A 177 23.39 -1.31 15.03
C ASN A 177 23.58 0.10 14.41
N PRO A 178 23.32 1.20 15.13
CA PRO A 178 23.38 2.55 14.57
C PRO A 178 24.74 2.94 13.98
N ALA A 179 25.84 2.54 14.63
CA ALA A 179 27.19 2.85 14.16
C ALA A 179 27.51 2.10 12.85
N ALA A 180 27.16 0.81 12.78
CA ALA A 180 27.31 0.00 11.57
C ALA A 180 26.51 0.60 10.39
N ARG A 181 25.25 0.96 10.65
CA ARG A 181 24.39 1.59 9.63
C ARG A 181 24.99 2.89 9.11
N ALA A 182 25.51 3.74 10.00
CA ALA A 182 26.13 4.99 9.61
C ALA A 182 27.38 4.79 8.74
N ARG A 183 28.18 3.74 8.99
CA ARG A 183 29.35 3.41 8.15
C ARG A 183 28.93 2.90 6.77
N TRP A 184 27.99 1.97 6.71
CA TRP A 184 27.43 1.47 5.43
C TRP A 184 26.80 2.59 4.62
N GLU A 185 25.94 3.42 5.22
CA GLU A 185 25.30 4.56 4.55
C GLU A 185 26.34 5.51 3.94
N ARG A 186 27.37 5.91 4.70
CA ARG A 186 28.42 6.81 4.19
C ARG A 186 29.20 6.21 3.03
N GLY A 187 29.64 4.96 3.16
CA GLY A 187 30.43 4.30 2.11
C GLY A 187 29.63 4.10 0.82
N MET A 188 28.40 3.58 0.95
CA MET A 188 27.54 3.32 -0.21
C MET A 188 27.04 4.59 -0.89
N ASP A 189 26.75 5.66 -0.14
CA ASP A 189 26.42 7.00 -0.67
C ASP A 189 27.57 7.54 -1.53
N LEU A 190 28.81 7.42 -1.03
CA LEU A 190 30.00 7.87 -1.74
C LEU A 190 30.22 7.10 -3.05
N VAL A 191 30.08 5.77 -3.01
CA VAL A 191 30.19 4.94 -4.21
C VAL A 191 29.13 5.34 -5.23
N ALA A 192 27.85 5.40 -4.83
CA ALA A 192 26.77 5.75 -5.76
C ALA A 192 26.95 7.15 -6.38
N ARG A 193 27.51 8.11 -5.62
CA ARG A 193 27.89 9.42 -6.14
C ARG A 193 28.94 9.32 -7.24
N ARG A 194 30.00 8.55 -7.00
CA ARG A 194 31.15 8.42 -7.91
C ARG A 194 30.81 7.61 -9.17
N GLU A 195 30.02 6.56 -9.01
CA GLU A 195 29.73 5.59 -10.08
C GLU A 195 28.70 6.10 -11.08
N SER A 196 27.68 6.83 -10.63
CA SER A 196 26.54 7.18 -11.48
C SER A 196 25.98 8.57 -11.23
N ASN A 197 26.55 9.32 -10.29
CA ASN A 197 25.92 10.50 -9.70
C ASN A 197 24.49 10.19 -9.23
N TYR A 198 24.32 9.05 -8.54
CA TYR A 198 23.05 8.54 -8.03
C TYR A 198 21.99 8.20 -9.09
N ASN A 199 22.43 7.91 -10.33
CA ASN A 199 21.53 7.58 -11.43
C ASN A 199 21.18 6.08 -11.47
N ALA A 200 19.98 5.72 -11.02
CA ALA A 200 19.44 4.35 -11.05
C ALA A 200 19.33 3.76 -12.47
N ASN A 201 19.21 4.63 -13.48
CA ASN A 201 19.09 4.24 -14.89
C ASN A 201 20.40 4.42 -15.67
N ALA A 202 21.52 4.69 -15.00
CA ALA A 202 22.81 4.81 -15.69
C ALA A 202 23.15 3.50 -16.42
N VAL A 203 23.67 3.62 -17.65
CA VAL A 203 24.19 2.52 -18.44
C VAL A 203 25.50 2.99 -19.05
N ASN A 204 26.61 2.34 -18.72
CA ASN A 204 27.89 2.60 -19.37
C ASN A 204 27.98 1.78 -20.65
N GLY A 205 28.00 2.44 -21.81
CA GLY A 205 28.03 1.77 -23.11
C GLY A 205 29.41 1.67 -23.76
N TRP A 206 30.46 2.24 -23.15
CA TRP A 206 31.72 2.51 -23.87
C TRP A 206 32.94 1.79 -23.28
N ASP A 207 32.80 1.09 -22.15
CA ASP A 207 33.90 0.36 -21.51
C ASP A 207 34.09 -1.07 -22.07
N SER A 208 35.13 -1.76 -21.57
CA SER A 208 35.44 -3.14 -21.97
C SER A 208 34.31 -4.13 -21.64
N ASN A 209 33.50 -3.85 -20.63
CA ASN A 209 32.34 -4.67 -20.28
C ASN A 209 31.20 -4.48 -21.27
N ALA A 210 30.96 -3.25 -21.72
CA ALA A 210 30.00 -2.94 -22.78
C ALA A 210 30.41 -3.58 -24.11
N ALA A 211 31.69 -3.53 -24.47
CA ALA A 211 32.24 -4.23 -25.64
C ALA A 211 32.03 -5.76 -25.58
N ARG A 212 32.01 -6.33 -24.37
CA ARG A 212 31.71 -7.74 -24.10
C ARG A 212 30.21 -8.05 -23.94
N GLY A 213 29.33 -7.08 -24.18
CA GLY A 213 27.87 -7.26 -24.12
C GLY A 213 27.25 -7.25 -22.72
N THR A 214 28.03 -6.92 -21.68
CA THR A 214 27.56 -6.83 -20.29
C THR A 214 27.84 -5.46 -19.68
N PRO A 215 27.25 -4.37 -20.21
CA PRO A 215 27.52 -3.02 -19.73
C PRO A 215 27.19 -2.87 -18.24
N SER A 216 27.94 -2.01 -17.56
CA SER A 216 27.69 -1.60 -16.17
C SER A 216 26.42 -0.76 -16.07
N LYS A 217 25.58 -1.02 -15.05
CA LYS A 217 24.25 -0.43 -14.92
C LYS A 217 23.92 0.03 -13.51
N GLY A 218 23.12 1.07 -13.44
CA GLY A 218 22.47 1.57 -12.24
C GLY A 218 23.37 2.33 -11.28
N ALA A 219 22.86 2.58 -10.07
CA ALA A 219 23.46 3.53 -9.15
C ALA A 219 24.86 3.12 -8.68
N TRP A 220 25.13 1.81 -8.57
CA TRP A 220 26.44 1.26 -8.19
C TRP A 220 27.18 0.60 -9.36
N GLN A 221 26.74 0.85 -10.60
CA GLN A 221 27.40 0.40 -11.84
C GLN A 221 27.75 -1.10 -11.87
N PHE A 222 26.80 -1.95 -11.43
CA PHE A 222 26.99 -3.40 -11.54
C PHE A 222 26.93 -3.87 -12.99
N ILE A 223 27.80 -4.81 -13.36
CA ILE A 223 27.56 -5.66 -14.52
C ILE A 223 26.56 -6.77 -14.16
N ALA A 224 25.76 -7.19 -15.15
CA ALA A 224 24.72 -8.21 -14.98
C ALA A 224 25.16 -9.51 -14.26
N PRO A 225 26.30 -10.15 -14.61
CA PRO A 225 26.70 -11.39 -13.95
C PRO A 225 27.05 -11.18 -12.47
N THR A 226 27.69 -10.06 -12.11
CA THR A 226 28.00 -9.75 -10.71
C THR A 226 26.73 -9.47 -9.92
N PHE A 227 25.80 -8.68 -10.46
CA PHE A 227 24.52 -8.44 -9.79
C PHE A 227 23.76 -9.76 -9.53
N ALA A 228 23.72 -10.66 -10.52
CA ALA A 228 23.05 -11.95 -10.39
C ALA A 228 23.72 -12.84 -9.33
N ALA A 229 25.06 -12.88 -9.29
CA ALA A 229 25.81 -13.71 -8.35
C ALA A 229 25.64 -13.29 -6.89
N TYR A 230 25.46 -11.99 -6.63
CA TYR A 230 25.33 -11.42 -5.28
C TYR A 230 23.91 -10.95 -4.95
N HIS A 231 22.92 -11.27 -5.78
CA HIS A 231 21.52 -10.90 -5.60
C HIS A 231 20.96 -11.37 -4.25
N GLU A 232 20.15 -10.54 -3.60
CA GLU A 232 19.48 -10.91 -2.35
C GLU A 232 18.13 -11.58 -2.62
N PRO A 233 17.93 -12.85 -2.19
CA PRO A 233 16.65 -13.54 -2.34
C PRO A 233 15.48 -12.73 -1.76
N GLY A 234 14.37 -12.69 -2.48
CA GLY A 234 13.18 -11.92 -2.07
C GLY A 234 13.19 -10.44 -2.50
N THR A 235 14.27 -9.95 -3.12
CA THR A 235 14.30 -8.63 -3.79
C THR A 235 14.08 -8.73 -5.30
N SER A 236 13.90 -7.59 -5.99
CA SER A 236 13.69 -7.55 -7.45
C SER A 236 14.88 -8.12 -8.22
N ARG A 237 14.64 -8.80 -9.35
CA ARG A 237 15.69 -9.24 -10.29
C ARG A 237 16.12 -8.16 -11.31
N ASP A 238 15.46 -7.02 -11.27
CA ASP A 238 15.80 -5.87 -12.11
C ASP A 238 17.06 -5.18 -11.57
N ILE A 239 18.12 -5.13 -12.38
CA ILE A 239 19.39 -4.48 -12.03
C ILE A 239 19.23 -2.97 -11.81
N HIS A 240 18.17 -2.32 -12.29
CA HIS A 240 17.91 -0.90 -12.04
C HIS A 240 17.17 -0.65 -10.72
N ASN A 241 16.75 -1.70 -10.01
CA ASN A 241 16.10 -1.54 -8.71
C ASN A 241 17.13 -1.20 -7.62
N LEU A 242 17.00 -0.01 -7.01
CA LEU A 242 17.97 0.50 -6.04
C LEU A 242 18.10 -0.38 -4.80
N VAL A 243 16.99 -0.92 -4.27
CA VAL A 243 17.04 -1.83 -3.09
C VAL A 243 17.77 -3.12 -3.43
N ALA A 244 17.45 -3.73 -4.58
CA ALA A 244 18.11 -4.95 -5.01
C ALA A 244 19.61 -4.72 -5.25
N GLN A 245 20.00 -3.60 -5.87
CA GLN A 245 21.42 -3.24 -6.04
C GLN A 245 22.10 -2.96 -4.69
N ALA A 246 21.44 -2.28 -3.76
CA ALA A 246 22.02 -2.00 -2.45
C ALA A 246 22.25 -3.30 -1.66
N CYS A 247 21.29 -4.23 -1.66
CA CYS A 247 21.49 -5.54 -1.05
C CYS A 247 22.62 -6.31 -1.74
N ALA A 248 22.66 -6.30 -3.08
CA ALA A 248 23.72 -6.94 -3.85
C ALA A 248 25.10 -6.32 -3.58
N PHE A 249 25.18 -5.01 -3.37
CA PHE A 249 26.42 -4.31 -2.98
C PHE A 249 26.92 -4.78 -1.62
N ILE A 250 26.06 -4.88 -0.61
CA ILE A 250 26.45 -5.37 0.72
C ILE A 250 26.97 -6.81 0.60
N ASN A 251 26.25 -7.69 -0.10
CA ASN A 251 26.67 -9.07 -0.33
C ASN A 251 28.02 -9.15 -1.08
N TYR A 252 28.20 -8.31 -2.11
CA TYR A 252 29.43 -8.23 -2.89
C TYR A 252 30.61 -7.73 -2.05
N ALA A 253 30.42 -6.67 -1.29
CA ALA A 253 31.44 -6.11 -0.41
C ALA A 253 31.90 -7.14 0.66
N MET A 254 30.95 -7.83 1.29
CA MET A 254 31.27 -8.86 2.28
C MET A 254 31.88 -10.11 1.65
N GLY A 255 31.33 -10.60 0.53
CA GLY A 255 31.76 -11.86 -0.09
C GLY A 255 33.06 -11.74 -0.89
N ARG A 256 33.24 -10.67 -1.66
CA ARG A 256 34.40 -10.49 -2.55
C ARG A 256 35.56 -9.76 -1.89
N TYR A 257 35.26 -8.77 -1.04
CA TYR A 257 36.26 -7.91 -0.42
C TYR A 257 36.46 -8.20 1.07
N HIS A 258 35.67 -9.08 1.68
CA HIS A 258 35.74 -9.41 3.11
C HIS A 258 35.51 -8.20 4.04
N VAL A 259 34.63 -7.29 3.60
CA VAL A 259 34.15 -6.19 4.46
C VAL A 259 33.42 -6.78 5.66
N ALA A 260 33.72 -6.27 6.87
CA ALA A 260 33.07 -6.68 8.10
C ALA A 260 31.59 -6.28 8.10
N GLY A 261 30.74 -7.05 8.80
CA GLY A 261 29.30 -6.76 8.88
C GLY A 261 28.98 -5.38 9.46
N ASP A 262 29.88 -4.79 10.25
CA ASP A 262 29.76 -3.46 10.83
C ASP A 262 30.36 -2.33 9.95
N ALA A 263 30.86 -2.67 8.75
CA ALA A 263 31.53 -1.77 7.80
C ALA A 263 32.71 -0.95 8.36
N SER A 264 33.34 -1.41 9.44
CA SER A 264 34.51 -0.73 10.03
C SER A 264 35.67 -0.59 9.04
N ASN A 265 35.87 -1.58 8.17
CA ASN A 265 36.96 -1.67 7.18
C ASN A 265 36.51 -1.39 5.72
N LEU A 266 35.28 -0.91 5.49
CA LEU A 266 34.72 -0.73 4.15
C LEU A 266 35.58 0.21 3.27
N ALA A 267 35.98 1.36 3.82
CA ALA A 267 36.78 2.35 3.09
C ALA A 267 38.21 1.85 2.79
N ASP A 268 38.77 1.02 3.67
CA ASP A 268 40.13 0.49 3.48
C ASP A 268 40.18 -0.55 2.35
N LEU A 269 39.09 -1.33 2.21
CA LEU A 269 39.00 -2.44 1.26
C LEU A 269 38.38 -2.05 -0.08
N ILE A 270 37.52 -1.03 -0.11
CA ILE A 270 36.86 -0.54 -1.32
C ILE A 270 37.23 0.93 -1.53
N GLN A 271 38.17 1.19 -2.43
CA GLN A 271 38.65 2.55 -2.73
C GLN A 271 37.52 3.52 -3.09
N GLN A 272 36.50 3.07 -3.83
CA GLN A 272 35.36 3.92 -4.18
C GLN A 272 34.58 4.40 -2.96
N ALA A 273 34.66 3.69 -1.83
CA ALA A 273 34.05 4.04 -0.56
C ALA A 273 34.99 4.85 0.36
N ASP A 274 36.23 5.14 -0.03
CA ASP A 274 37.16 5.99 0.73
C ASP A 274 37.08 7.47 0.27
N PRO A 275 36.63 8.40 1.13
CA PRO A 275 36.58 9.82 0.79
C PRO A 275 37.96 10.46 0.65
N ARG A 276 39.01 9.87 1.23
CA ARG A 276 40.38 10.40 1.22
C ARG A 276 41.15 10.04 -0.05
N ARG A 277 40.65 9.08 -0.82
CA ARG A 277 41.27 8.60 -2.07
C ARG A 277 40.47 9.11 -3.27
N SER A 278 41.17 9.43 -4.35
CA SER A 278 40.52 9.77 -5.63
C SER A 278 39.66 8.61 -6.13
N PRO A 279 38.55 8.90 -6.84
CA PRO A 279 37.79 7.87 -7.53
C PRO A 279 38.71 7.08 -8.45
N LYS A 280 38.56 5.76 -8.48
CA LYS A 280 39.26 4.93 -9.48
C LYS A 280 38.44 4.99 -10.77
N GLY A 281 39.03 5.40 -11.88
CA GLY A 281 38.42 5.21 -13.20
C GLY A 281 38.39 3.72 -13.54
N TYR A 282 37.38 3.29 -14.28
CA TYR A 282 37.34 1.95 -14.88
C TYR A 282 38.48 1.75 -15.88
#